data_AF-A0A841L433-F1
#
_entry.id   AF-A0A841L433-F1
#
_cell.length_a   1.000
_cell.length_b   1.000
_cell.length_c   1.000
_cell.angle_alpha   90.00
_cell.angle_beta   90.00
_cell.angle_gamma   90.00
#
_symmetry.space_group_name_H-M   'P 1'
#
loop_
_entity.id
_entity.type
_entity.pdbx_description
1 polymer ?
#
loop_
_entity_poly.entity_id
_entity_poly.type
_entity_poly.pdbx_seq_one_letter_code
_entity_poly.pdbx_strand_id
1 'polypeptide(L)'
;MARSKVFKSGNSAAVRLPAAFAPPPGTLVEVREEHGRWIIEPVPETPKMIDLTGIYGCAPGLKPIPSEDRLFEERPSERLAREAALKA
;
A
#
# COMPACT_ATOMS: atom_id res chain seq x y z
N MET A 1 29.01 1.24 -15.35
CA MET A 1 28.40 0.23 -16.25
C MET A 1 28.55 -1.13 -15.60
N ALA A 2 27.48 -1.90 -15.47
CA ALA A 2 27.52 -3.26 -14.94
C ALA A 2 26.89 -4.23 -15.94
N ARG A 3 27.33 -5.48 -15.94
CA ARG A 3 26.77 -6.55 -16.77
C ARG A 3 25.95 -7.49 -15.89
N SER A 4 24.72 -7.77 -16.28
CA SER A 4 23.85 -8.75 -15.62
C SER A 4 23.27 -9.72 -16.64
N LYS A 5 23.05 -10.97 -16.24
CA LYS A 5 22.29 -11.94 -17.05
C LYS A 5 20.81 -11.84 -16.70
N VAL A 6 19.96 -12.00 -17.72
CA VAL A 6 18.52 -12.19 -17.55
C VAL A 6 18.27 -13.56 -16.91
N PHE A 7 17.34 -13.64 -15.97
CA PHE A 7 16.95 -14.89 -15.31
C PHE A 7 15.43 -14.98 -15.13
N LYS A 8 14.92 -16.20 -14.91
CA LYS A 8 13.50 -16.44 -14.66
C LYS A 8 13.17 -16.14 -13.19
N SER A 9 12.12 -15.36 -12.96
CA SER A 9 11.55 -15.06 -11.65
C SER A 9 10.04 -15.34 -11.72
N GLY A 10 9.61 -16.51 -11.24
CA GLY A 10 8.24 -16.97 -11.44
C GLY A 10 7.90 -17.12 -12.92
N ASN A 11 6.82 -16.47 -13.36
CA ASN A 11 6.37 -16.47 -14.76
C ASN A 11 6.98 -15.33 -15.59
N SER A 12 7.97 -14.62 -15.06
CA SER A 12 8.53 -13.42 -15.68
C SER A 12 10.05 -13.52 -15.83
N ALA A 13 10.59 -12.70 -16.73
CA ALA A 13 12.04 -12.48 -16.84
C ALA A 13 12.44 -11.28 -15.98
N ALA A 14 13.63 -11.35 -15.38
CA ALA A 14 14.17 -10.31 -14.53
C ALA A 14 15.66 -10.08 -14.81
N VAL A 15 16.12 -8.87 -14.50
CA VAL A 15 17.54 -8.49 -14.48
C VAL A 15 17.91 -8.00 -13.09
N ARG A 16 19.17 -8.20 -12.71
CA ARG A 16 19.68 -7.69 -11.44
C ARG A 16 20.20 -6.27 -11.65
N LEU A 17 19.60 -5.31 -10.96
CA LEU A 17 20.13 -3.95 -10.87
C LEU A 17 21.14 -3.90 -9.70
N PRO A 18 22.42 -3.58 -9.94
CA PRO A 18 23.36 -3.36 -8.86
C PRO A 18 22.91 -2.18 -7.99
N ALA A 19 23.26 -2.19 -6.71
CA ALA A 19 22.82 -1.19 -5.72
C ALA A 19 23.08 0.26 -6.15
N ALA A 20 24.17 0.54 -6.87
CA ALA A 20 24.50 1.87 -7.37
C ALA A 20 23.52 2.42 -8.42
N PHE A 21 22.68 1.56 -9.01
CA PHE A 21 21.71 1.91 -10.06
C PHE A 21 20.26 1.59 -9.67
N ALA A 22 20.06 0.93 -8.52
CA ALA A 22 18.74 0.45 -8.12
C ALA A 22 17.95 1.57 -7.42
N PRO A 23 16.71 1.87 -7.84
CA PRO A 23 15.82 2.70 -7.04
C PRO A 23 15.44 1.98 -5.74
N PRO A 24 14.86 2.69 -4.76
CA PRO A 24 14.38 2.07 -3.52
C PRO A 24 13.47 0.86 -3.81
N PRO A 25 13.59 -0.24 -3.04
CA PRO A 25 12.68 -1.38 -3.18
C PRO A 25 11.22 -0.95 -3.07
N GLY A 26 10.38 -1.40 -4.01
CA GLY A 26 8.96 -1.02 -4.09
C GLY A 26 8.65 0.17 -5.00
N THR A 27 9.67 0.82 -5.58
CA THR A 27 9.48 1.86 -6.60
C THR A 27 8.78 1.27 -7.82
N LEU A 28 7.67 1.89 -8.24
CA LEU A 28 6.98 1.54 -9.48
C LEU A 28 7.77 2.07 -10.67
N VAL A 29 8.03 1.21 -11.65
CA VAL A 29 8.77 1.57 -12.86
C VAL A 29 8.01 1.13 -14.10
N GLU A 30 8.14 1.90 -15.17
CA GLU A 30 7.72 1.53 -16.50
C GLU A 30 8.91 0.94 -17.25
N VAL A 31 8.68 -0.17 -17.96
CA VAL A 31 9.71 -0.86 -18.75
C VAL A 31 9.25 -0.90 -20.19
N ARG A 32 9.99 -0.23 -21.09
CA ARG A 32 9.72 -0.26 -22.53
C ARG A 32 10.92 -0.73 -23.33
N GLU A 33 10.64 -1.33 -24.49
CA GLU A 33 11.66 -1.72 -25.45
C GLU A 33 11.68 -0.70 -26.60
N GLU A 34 12.83 -0.08 -26.82
CA GLU A 34 13.05 0.86 -27.91
C GLU A 34 14.35 0.49 -28.63
N HIS A 35 14.26 0.18 -29.93
CA HIS A 35 15.41 -0.13 -30.78
C HIS A 35 16.37 -1.19 -30.19
N GLY A 36 15.83 -2.26 -29.60
CA GLY A 36 16.62 -3.32 -28.98
C GLY A 36 17.28 -2.94 -27.65
N ARG A 37 16.84 -1.83 -27.03
CA ARG A 37 17.24 -1.40 -25.68
C ARG A 37 16.03 -1.48 -24.76
N TRP A 38 16.25 -1.94 -23.53
CA TRP A 38 15.26 -1.86 -22.47
C TRP A 38 15.49 -0.58 -21.67
N ILE A 39 14.47 0.27 -21.62
CA ILE A 39 14.47 1.52 -20.87
C ILE A 39 13.59 1.30 -19.63
N ILE A 40 14.11 1.66 -18.47
CA ILE A 40 13.42 1.57 -17.18
C ILE A 40 13.32 2.98 -16.63
N GLU A 41 12.10 3.47 -16.43
CA GLU A 41 11.83 4.81 -15.92
C GLU A 41 10.94 4.74 -14.68
N PRO A 42 11.19 5.57 -13.64
CA PRO A 42 10.30 5.63 -12.50
C PRO A 42 8.96 6.23 -12.90
N VAL A 43 7.88 5.60 -12.47
CA VAL A 43 6.54 6.18 -12.61
C VAL A 43 6.41 7.27 -11.54
N PRO A 44 6.14 8.54 -11.91
CA PRO A 44 5.94 9.59 -10.93
C PRO A 44 4.78 9.21 -10.02
N GLU A 45 4.98 9.35 -8.70
CA GLU A 45 3.92 9.10 -7.73
C GLU A 45 2.80 10.12 -7.98
N THR A 46 1.71 9.67 -8.60
CA THR A 46 0.47 10.42 -8.55
C THR A 46 -0.03 10.37 -7.11
N PRO A 47 -0.36 11.52 -6.50
CA PRO A 47 -0.93 11.51 -5.16
C PRO A 47 -2.16 10.60 -5.20
N LYS A 48 -2.21 9.64 -4.25
CA LYS A 48 -3.35 8.72 -4.07
C LYS A 48 -4.52 9.53 -3.51
N MET A 49 -5.08 10.41 -4.33
CA MET A 49 -6.28 11.13 -3.99
C MET A 49 -7.46 10.19 -4.23
N ILE A 50 -8.34 10.09 -3.24
CA ILE A 50 -9.63 9.45 -3.44
C ILE A 50 -10.35 10.31 -4.47
N ASP A 51 -10.76 9.68 -5.58
CA ASP A 51 -11.62 10.35 -6.54
C ASP A 51 -12.97 10.63 -5.88
N LEU A 52 -13.23 11.90 -5.61
CA LEU A 52 -14.46 12.35 -4.98
C LEU A 52 -15.61 12.48 -6.00
N THR A 53 -15.33 12.31 -7.29
CA THR A 53 -16.34 12.35 -8.36
C THR A 53 -17.33 11.19 -8.15
N GLY A 54 -18.57 11.53 -7.76
CA GLY A 54 -19.62 10.55 -7.45
C GLY A 54 -19.68 10.07 -6.00
N ILE A 55 -18.65 10.35 -5.19
CA ILE A 55 -18.66 10.08 -3.73
C ILE A 55 -19.07 11.31 -2.95
N TYR A 56 -18.56 12.48 -3.34
CA TYR A 56 -18.86 13.72 -2.65
C TYR A 56 -20.35 14.06 -2.77
N GLY A 57 -21.04 14.06 -1.63
CA GLY A 57 -22.48 14.32 -1.57
C GLY A 57 -23.37 13.11 -1.89
N CYS A 58 -22.84 11.88 -2.01
CA CYS A 58 -23.66 10.69 -2.26
C CYS A 58 -24.57 10.31 -1.08
N ALA A 59 -24.29 10.81 0.13
CA ALA A 59 -25.09 10.60 1.33
C ALA A 59 -25.48 11.95 1.99
N PRO A 60 -26.32 12.77 1.32
CA PRO A 60 -26.62 14.13 1.77
C PRO A 60 -27.48 14.20 3.04
N GLY A 61 -28.16 13.09 3.36
CA GLY A 61 -29.03 12.96 4.54
C GLY A 61 -28.37 12.24 5.73
N LEU A 62 -27.08 11.92 5.65
CA LEU A 62 -26.39 11.24 6.74
C LEU A 62 -26.32 12.15 7.97
N LYS A 63 -26.89 11.70 9.09
CA LYS A 63 -26.84 12.41 10.37
C LYS A 63 -25.88 11.71 11.31
N PRO A 64 -25.14 12.45 12.16
CA PRO A 64 -24.39 11.84 13.25
C PRO A 64 -25.32 10.98 14.11
N ILE A 65 -24.90 9.77 14.43
CA ILE A 65 -25.61 8.92 15.39
C ILE A 65 -25.52 9.52 16.80
N PRO A 66 -26.53 9.31 17.67
CA PRO A 66 -26.51 9.69 19.08
C PRO A 66 -25.21 9.28 19.80
N SER A 67 -24.83 10.02 20.84
CA SER A 67 -23.62 9.71 21.63
C SER A 67 -23.65 8.33 22.28
N GLU A 68 -24.83 7.88 22.69
CA GLU A 68 -25.07 6.57 23.29
C GLU A 68 -24.79 5.42 22.30
N ASP A 69 -25.18 5.57 21.04
CA ASP A 69 -24.95 4.57 19.98
C ASP A 69 -23.48 4.51 19.51
N ARG A 70 -22.65 5.46 19.96
CA ARG A 70 -21.21 5.49 19.69
C ARG A 70 -20.38 4.75 20.75
N LEU A 71 -21.03 4.28 21.82
CA LEU A 71 -20.36 3.51 22.85
C LEU A 71 -20.13 2.08 22.36
N PHE A 72 -18.88 1.63 22.45
CA PHE A 72 -18.53 0.24 22.20
C PHE A 72 -18.65 -0.55 23.50
N GLU A 73 -19.12 -1.80 23.41
CA GLU A 73 -19.00 -2.74 24.53
C GLU A 73 -17.52 -2.95 24.90
N GLU A 74 -17.26 -3.24 26.17
CA GLU A 74 -15.92 -3.55 26.66
C GLU A 74 -15.32 -4.69 25.82
N ARG A 75 -14.12 -4.47 25.26
CA ARG A 75 -13.48 -5.50 24.44
C ARG A 75 -13.19 -6.71 25.33
N PRO A 76 -13.40 -7.95 24.85
CA PRO A 76 -13.10 -9.15 25.63
C PRO A 76 -11.65 -9.16 26.19
N SER A 77 -10.70 -8.60 25.45
CA SER A 77 -9.30 -8.46 25.89
C SER A 77 -9.13 -7.53 27.10
N GLU A 78 -9.87 -6.43 27.15
CA GLU A 78 -9.81 -5.45 28.25
C GLU A 78 -10.44 -6.02 29.51
N ARG A 79 -11.59 -6.71 29.36
CA ARG A 79 -12.25 -7.44 30.45
C ARG A 79 -11.33 -8.48 31.07
N LEU A 80 -10.68 -9.30 30.24
CA LEU A 80 -9.75 -10.34 30.68
C LEU A 80 -8.52 -9.77 31.40
N ALA A 81 -7.96 -8.64 30.92
CA ALA A 81 -6.83 -7.98 31.55
C ALA A 81 -7.18 -7.44 32.96
N ARG A 82 -8.38 -6.87 33.11
CA ARG A 82 -8.89 -6.41 34.41
C ARG A 82 -9.10 -7.56 35.38
N GLU A 83 -9.73 -8.65 34.93
CA GLU A 83 -9.93 -9.87 35.74
C GLU A 83 -8.61 -10.49 36.19
N ALA A 84 -7.59 -10.49 35.34
CA ALA A 84 -6.25 -10.96 35.70
C ALA A 84 -5.58 -10.07 36.76
N ALA A 85 -5.70 -8.74 36.66
CA ALA A 85 -5.15 -7.80 37.63
C ALA A 85 -5.82 -7.88 39.01
N LEU A 86 -7.11 -8.20 39.08
CA LEU A 86 -7.87 -8.38 40.33
C LEU A 86 -7.59 -9.72 41.04
N LYS A 87 -7.10 -10.72 40.31
CA LYS A 87 -6.76 -12.05 40.85
C LYS A 87 -5.31 -12.16 41.31
N ALA A 88 -4.48 -11.15 41.03
CA ALA A 88 -3.09 -11.05 41.46
C ALA A 88 -2.99 -10.32 42.82
#